data_AF-A0A2T8F852-F1
#
_entry.id   AF-A0A2T8F852-F1
#
_cell.length_a   1.000
_cell.length_b   1.000
_cell.length_c   1.000
_cell.angle_alpha   90.00
_cell.angle_beta   90.00
_cell.angle_gamma   90.00
#
_symmetry.space_group_name_H-M   'P 1'
#
loop_
_entity.id
_entity.type
_entity.pdbx_description
1 polymer ?
#
loop_
_entity_poly.entity_id
_entity_poly.type
_entity_poly.pdbx_seq_one_letter_code
_entity_poly.pdbx_strand_id
1 'polypeptide(L)'
;MTKALALSLVLLAAVACGGDGLEGRSVLVDDTGLGDASDGGGWMLVLPAERAPDLWAEVGEPDDLRRASFTLDQAAAEGLGGTLAEVDGDGDYALDATGPTLLCRLPEEANSRGCAEIDLPTSGTVVTSFGEGGFNARVED
;
A
#
# COMPACT_ATOMS: atom_id res chain seq x y z
N MET A 1 -19.78 -56.70 -24.24
CA MET A 1 -20.17 -55.28 -24.09
C MET A 1 -19.98 -54.93 -22.63
N THR A 2 -18.82 -54.37 -22.28
CA THR A 2 -18.38 -54.23 -20.88
C THR A 2 -17.92 -52.80 -20.65
N LYS A 3 -18.43 -52.25 -19.55
CA LYS A 3 -18.33 -50.88 -19.04
C LYS A 3 -16.91 -50.49 -18.65
N ALA A 4 -16.57 -49.20 -18.77
CA ALA A 4 -16.08 -48.37 -17.66
C ALA A 4 -15.88 -46.91 -18.14
N LEU A 5 -16.69 -45.99 -17.59
CA LEU A 5 -16.35 -44.56 -17.56
C LEU A 5 -15.23 -44.37 -16.54
N ALA A 6 -14.11 -43.78 -16.96
CA ALA A 6 -13.14 -43.20 -16.04
C ALA A 6 -13.25 -41.68 -16.15
N LEU A 7 -13.92 -41.09 -15.16
CA LEU A 7 -14.03 -39.65 -14.97
C LEU A 7 -12.77 -39.19 -14.21
N SER A 8 -11.76 -38.70 -14.91
CA SER A 8 -10.57 -38.13 -14.27
C SER A 8 -10.89 -36.72 -13.79
N LEU A 9 -11.25 -36.61 -12.51
CA LEU A 9 -11.29 -35.37 -11.76
C LEU A 9 -9.84 -34.89 -11.56
N VAL A 10 -9.39 -33.95 -12.39
CA VAL A 10 -8.15 -33.21 -12.10
C VAL A 10 -8.50 -32.17 -11.05
N LEU A 11 -8.13 -32.43 -9.80
CA LEU A 11 -8.09 -31.41 -8.75
C LEU A 11 -7.08 -30.33 -9.20
N LEU A 12 -7.57 -29.16 -9.63
CA LEU A 12 -6.76 -27.96 -9.58
C LEU A 12 -6.56 -27.62 -8.10
N ALA A 13 -5.42 -28.02 -7.56
CA ALA A 13 -4.93 -27.52 -6.29
C ALA A 13 -4.75 -26.01 -6.45
N ALA A 14 -5.58 -25.22 -5.77
CA ALA A 14 -5.32 -23.82 -5.52
C ALA A 14 -3.98 -23.75 -4.78
N VAL A 15 -2.93 -23.27 -5.46
CA VAL A 15 -1.70 -22.87 -4.80
C VAL A 15 -2.04 -21.61 -4.03
N ALA A 16 -2.45 -21.78 -2.77
CA ALA A 16 -2.44 -20.71 -1.80
C ALA A 16 -0.96 -20.38 -1.57
N CYS A 17 -0.43 -19.45 -2.35
CA CYS A 17 0.86 -18.81 -2.12
C CYS A 17 0.65 -17.82 -0.97
N GLY A 18 0.43 -18.33 0.24
CA GLY A 18 0.51 -17.54 1.47
C GLY A 18 1.99 -17.24 1.68
N GLY A 19 2.47 -16.15 1.07
CA GLY A 19 3.83 -15.69 1.24
C GLY A 19 3.99 -15.05 2.61
N ASP A 20 5.12 -15.35 3.26
CA ASP A 20 5.65 -14.61 4.40
C ASP A 20 5.98 -13.16 3.98
N GLY A 21 4.95 -12.37 3.68
CA GLY A 21 5.04 -11.02 3.15
C GLY A 21 4.35 -10.02 4.07
N LEU A 22 4.68 -8.75 3.89
CA LEU A 22 4.03 -7.67 4.61
C LEU A 22 2.78 -7.24 3.84
N GLU A 23 1.61 -7.50 4.42
CA GLU A 23 0.32 -7.11 3.84
C GLU A 23 -0.05 -5.70 4.28
N GLY A 24 -0.90 -5.05 3.50
CA GLY A 24 -1.34 -3.68 3.73
C GLY A 24 -2.84 -3.53 3.59
N ARG A 25 -3.43 -2.64 4.39
CA ARG A 25 -4.83 -2.22 4.27
C ARG A 25 -4.95 -0.70 4.42
N SER A 26 -5.53 -0.05 3.41
CA SER A 26 -5.81 1.38 3.42
C SER A 26 -7.28 1.66 3.70
N VAL A 27 -7.54 2.56 4.65
CA VAL A 27 -8.90 2.96 5.04
C VAL A 27 -9.10 4.47 5.04
N LEU A 28 -10.30 4.91 4.67
CA LEU A 28 -10.80 6.25 4.89
C LEU A 28 -11.50 6.29 6.25
N VAL A 29 -11.05 7.18 7.12
CA VAL A 29 -11.61 7.37 8.46
C VAL A 29 -12.61 8.52 8.44
N ASP A 30 -13.81 8.25 8.92
CA ASP A 30 -14.91 9.20 9.00
C ASP A 30 -15.32 9.40 10.47
N ASP A 31 -15.11 10.61 10.99
CA ASP A 31 -15.46 11.01 12.36
C ASP A 31 -16.90 11.54 12.50
N THR A 32 -17.66 11.61 11.40
CA THR A 32 -19.07 12.00 11.37
C THR A 32 -20.02 10.86 11.77
N GLY A 33 -19.49 9.64 11.96
CA GLY A 33 -20.23 8.48 12.45
C GLY A 33 -20.77 7.55 11.36
N LEU A 34 -20.37 7.73 10.09
CA LEU A 34 -20.73 6.85 8.98
C LEU A 34 -19.90 5.55 8.92
N GLY A 35 -18.86 5.45 9.76
CA GLY A 35 -17.94 4.31 9.82
C GLY A 35 -16.82 4.42 8.79
N ASP A 36 -15.74 3.69 9.01
CA ASP A 36 -14.60 3.68 8.11
C ASP A 36 -14.95 2.98 6.79
N ALA A 37 -14.34 3.44 5.69
CA ALA A 37 -14.48 2.85 4.37
C ALA A 37 -13.11 2.40 3.84
N SER A 38 -13.09 1.49 2.87
CA SER A 38 -11.84 1.14 2.17
C SER A 38 -11.33 2.33 1.34
N ASP A 39 -10.02 2.57 1.37
CA ASP A 39 -9.32 3.55 0.52
C ASP A 39 -8.66 2.85 -0.68
N GLY A 40 -9.49 2.32 -1.58
CA GLY A 40 -9.03 1.54 -2.73
C GLY A 40 -8.48 2.34 -3.93
N GLY A 41 -7.82 1.63 -4.84
CA GLY A 41 -7.32 2.12 -6.14
C GLY A 41 -6.01 2.90 -6.07
N GLY A 42 -5.34 3.11 -7.20
CA GLY A 42 -4.04 3.81 -7.26
C GLY A 42 -2.92 3.04 -6.54
N TRP A 43 -2.06 3.75 -5.81
CA TRP A 43 -0.82 3.19 -5.28
C TRP A 43 -0.47 3.65 -3.87
N MET A 44 0.43 2.90 -3.25
CA MET A 44 1.25 3.30 -2.11
C MET A 44 2.69 3.46 -2.60
N LEU A 45 3.25 4.66 -2.47
CA LEU A 45 4.69 4.86 -2.62
C LEU A 45 5.37 4.26 -1.39
N VAL A 46 6.35 3.40 -1.64
CA VAL A 46 7.21 2.78 -0.65
C VAL A 46 8.63 3.26 -0.90
N LEU A 47 9.09 4.19 -0.06
CA LEU A 47 10.40 4.83 -0.24
C LEU A 47 11.26 4.59 1.01
N PRO A 48 12.50 4.08 0.90
CA PRO A 48 13.41 4.02 2.04
C PRO A 48 13.57 5.41 2.68
N ALA A 49 13.48 5.50 4.01
CA ALA A 49 13.42 6.80 4.69
C ALA A 49 14.63 7.71 4.39
N GLU A 50 15.81 7.14 4.15
CA GLU A 50 17.02 7.87 3.78
C GLU A 50 16.93 8.56 2.41
N ARG A 51 15.94 8.19 1.58
CA ARG A 51 15.65 8.80 0.27
C ARG A 51 14.59 9.89 0.32
N ALA A 52 13.92 10.10 1.45
CA ALA A 52 12.92 11.16 1.60
C ALA A 52 13.45 12.56 1.20
N PRO A 53 14.69 12.97 1.52
CA PRO A 53 15.22 14.26 1.06
C PRO A 53 15.30 14.39 -0.46
N ASP A 54 15.56 13.29 -1.18
CA ASP A 54 15.61 13.29 -2.65
C ASP A 54 14.20 13.51 -3.23
N LEU A 55 13.18 12.86 -2.65
CA LEU A 55 11.78 13.10 -3.01
C LEU A 55 11.40 14.57 -2.78
N TRP A 56 11.71 15.14 -1.61
CA TRP A 56 11.34 16.52 -1.28
C TRP A 56 12.08 17.57 -2.11
N ALA A 57 13.30 17.26 -2.58
CA ALA A 57 13.99 18.10 -3.55
C ALA A 57 13.26 18.13 -4.91
N GLU A 58 12.55 17.05 -5.27
CA GLU A 58 11.81 16.94 -6.53
C GLU A 58 10.40 17.56 -6.45
N VAL A 59 9.64 17.23 -5.40
CA VAL A 59 8.22 17.62 -5.28
C VAL A 59 7.95 18.79 -4.35
N GLY A 60 8.96 19.25 -3.62
CA GLY A 60 8.86 20.28 -2.58
C GLY A 60 8.62 19.69 -1.20
N GLU A 61 9.32 20.24 -0.20
CA GLU A 61 9.20 19.84 1.20
C GLU A 61 7.81 20.23 1.77
N PRO A 62 7.05 19.29 2.35
CA PRO A 62 5.77 19.59 2.97
C PRO A 62 5.96 20.14 4.40
N ASP A 63 5.12 21.11 4.80
CA ASP A 63 5.07 21.60 6.18
C ASP A 63 4.53 20.53 7.16
N ASP A 64 3.69 19.61 6.67
CA ASP A 64 3.10 18.49 7.42
C ASP A 64 3.01 17.26 6.50
N LEU A 65 3.81 16.23 6.79
CA LEU A 65 3.85 14.97 6.02
C LEU A 65 2.46 14.37 5.87
N ARG A 66 1.62 14.42 6.91
CA ARG A 66 0.29 13.81 6.92
C ARG A 66 -0.67 14.46 5.92
N ARG A 67 -0.30 15.63 5.38
CA ARG A 67 -1.04 16.41 4.38
C ARG A 67 -0.20 16.72 3.14
N ALA A 68 0.95 16.07 2.98
CA ALA A 68 1.77 16.18 1.78
C ALA A 68 0.92 15.89 0.54
N SER A 69 1.03 16.74 -0.47
CA SER A 69 0.23 16.67 -1.70
C SER A 69 1.12 16.96 -2.89
N PHE A 70 1.40 15.93 -3.68
CA PHE A 70 2.21 15.99 -4.88
C PHE A 70 1.75 14.93 -5.90
N THR A 71 2.22 15.03 -7.13
CA THR A 71 2.08 13.98 -8.14
C THR A 71 3.44 13.34 -8.35
N LEU A 72 3.47 12.01 -8.46
CA LEU A 72 4.67 11.24 -8.74
C LEU A 72 4.27 10.10 -9.68
N ASP A 73 4.97 9.96 -10.80
CA ASP A 73 4.78 8.81 -11.68
C ASP A 73 5.72 7.65 -11.30
N GLN A 74 5.51 6.50 -11.92
CA GLN A 74 6.30 5.30 -11.66
C GLN A 74 7.79 5.50 -11.94
N ALA A 75 8.15 6.20 -13.03
CA ALA A 75 9.55 6.38 -13.42
C ALA A 75 10.30 7.26 -12.41
N ALA A 76 9.64 8.29 -11.88
CA ALA A 76 10.18 9.14 -10.81
C ALA A 76 10.33 8.36 -9.50
N ALA A 77 9.31 7.58 -9.10
CA ALA A 77 9.38 6.74 -7.90
C ALA A 77 10.57 5.74 -7.96
N GLU A 78 10.73 5.04 -9.09
CA GLU A 78 11.85 4.13 -9.31
C GLU A 78 13.20 4.86 -9.34
N GLY A 79 13.26 6.05 -9.93
CA GLY A 79 14.45 6.89 -9.98
C GLY A 79 14.94 7.34 -8.59
N LEU A 80 14.01 7.51 -7.64
CA LEU A 80 14.30 7.82 -6.24
C LEU A 80 14.67 6.58 -5.40
N GLY A 81 14.64 5.38 -6.00
CA GLY A 81 14.86 4.11 -5.32
C GLY A 81 13.66 3.63 -4.50
N GLY A 82 12.47 4.17 -4.77
CA GLY A 82 11.21 3.69 -4.23
C GLY A 82 10.49 2.71 -5.17
N THR A 83 9.39 2.16 -4.69
CA THR A 83 8.47 1.33 -5.47
C THR A 83 7.04 1.80 -5.29
N LEU A 84 6.18 1.46 -6.25
CA LEU A 84 4.74 1.68 -6.15
C LEU A 84 4.05 0.33 -5.93
N ALA A 85 3.45 0.15 -4.76
CA ALA A 85 2.57 -0.97 -4.48
C ALA A 85 1.14 -0.59 -4.92
N GLU A 86 0.53 -1.38 -5.80
CA GLU A 86 -0.86 -1.18 -6.20
C GLU A 86 -1.79 -1.41 -5.01
N VAL A 87 -2.74 -0.50 -4.82
CA VAL A 87 -3.82 -0.64 -3.84
C VAL A 87 -5.06 -1.06 -4.60
N ASP A 88 -5.58 -2.24 -4.28
CA ASP A 88 -6.74 -2.79 -4.98
C ASP A 88 -8.05 -2.05 -4.63
N GLY A 89 -9.17 -2.50 -5.21
CA GLY A 89 -10.48 -1.87 -5.00
C GLY A 89 -10.99 -1.99 -3.56
N ASP A 90 -10.52 -2.96 -2.79
CA ASP A 90 -10.89 -3.20 -1.40
C ASP A 90 -9.94 -2.50 -0.41
N GLY A 91 -8.90 -1.83 -0.92
CA GLY A 91 -7.91 -1.11 -0.13
C GLY A 91 -6.73 -1.97 0.30
N ASP A 92 -6.64 -3.21 -0.15
CA ASP A 92 -5.57 -4.12 0.21
C ASP A 92 -4.36 -3.93 -0.74
N TYR A 93 -3.16 -4.17 -0.22
CA TYR A 93 -1.91 -4.09 -0.98
C TYR A 93 -0.82 -4.99 -0.38
N ALA A 94 0.24 -5.24 -1.13
CA ALA A 94 1.39 -6.01 -0.67
C ALA A 94 2.66 -5.16 -0.69
N LEU A 95 3.49 -5.30 0.34
CA LEU A 95 4.75 -4.59 0.50
C LEU A 95 5.92 -5.57 0.43
N ASP A 96 6.94 -5.21 -0.34
CA ASP A 96 8.24 -5.89 -0.42
C ASP A 96 9.33 -4.93 0.07
N ALA A 97 9.22 -4.52 1.33
CA ALA A 97 10.16 -3.60 1.98
C ALA A 97 10.23 -3.90 3.48
N THR A 98 11.38 -3.61 4.09
CA THR A 98 11.61 -3.76 5.53
C THR A 98 12.46 -2.61 6.05
N GLY A 99 12.31 -2.27 7.33
CA GLY A 99 13.01 -1.18 7.98
C GLY A 99 12.37 0.20 7.79
N PRO A 100 13.10 1.28 8.12
CA PRO A 100 12.60 2.65 8.07
C PRO A 100 12.16 3.05 6.66
N THR A 101 10.88 3.39 6.52
CA THR A 101 10.21 3.63 5.24
C THR A 101 9.32 4.86 5.35
N LEU A 102 9.31 5.68 4.30
CA LEU A 102 8.28 6.68 4.05
C LEU A 102 7.20 6.05 3.15
N LEU A 103 5.99 5.92 3.68
CA LEU A 103 4.80 5.52 2.92
C LEU A 103 3.99 6.74 2.52
N CYS A 104 3.63 6.87 1.24
CA CYS A 104 2.74 7.93 0.77
C CYS A 104 1.58 7.35 -0.05
N ARG A 105 0.36 7.82 0.20
CA ARG A 105 -0.81 7.37 -0.54
C ARG A 105 -0.96 8.15 -1.84
N LEU A 106 -0.99 7.47 -3.00
CA LEU A 106 -1.13 8.06 -4.34
C LEU A 106 -2.40 7.55 -5.05
N PRO A 107 -3.57 8.18 -4.89
CA PRO A 107 -4.79 7.76 -5.60
C PRO A 107 -4.70 7.99 -7.11
N GLU A 108 -5.36 7.15 -7.90
CA GLU A 108 -5.19 7.05 -9.37
C GLU A 108 -5.37 8.38 -10.14
N GLU A 109 -6.31 9.22 -9.71
CA GLU A 109 -6.64 10.49 -10.36
C GLU A 109 -6.51 11.69 -9.41
N ALA A 110 -5.58 11.62 -8.44
CA ALA A 110 -5.40 12.68 -7.47
C ALA A 110 -3.93 12.91 -7.09
N ASN A 111 -3.67 14.04 -6.44
CA ASN A 111 -2.42 14.22 -5.70
C ASN A 111 -2.34 13.22 -4.54
N SER A 112 -1.13 13.04 -4.03
CA SER A 112 -0.91 12.27 -2.83
C SER A 112 -1.80 12.72 -1.67
N ARG A 113 -2.27 11.75 -0.88
CA ARG A 113 -3.07 11.95 0.32
C ARG A 113 -2.20 11.79 1.56
N GLY A 114 -1.12 12.55 1.63
CA GLY A 114 -0.18 12.52 2.73
C GLY A 114 0.78 11.34 2.72
N CYS A 115 1.71 11.41 3.67
CA CYS A 115 2.77 10.45 3.92
C CYS A 115 2.94 10.21 5.41
N ALA A 116 3.52 9.06 5.77
CA ALA A 116 3.92 8.71 7.13
C ALA A 116 5.25 7.95 7.10
N GLU A 117 6.09 8.25 8.07
CA GLU A 117 7.26 7.43 8.37
C GLU A 117 6.82 6.23 9.22
N ILE A 118 7.34 5.05 8.90
CA ILE A 118 7.03 3.79 9.57
C ILE A 118 8.24 2.86 9.51
N ASP A 119 8.44 2.05 10.55
CA ASP A 119 9.43 0.98 10.55
C ASP A 119 8.73 -0.33 10.17
N LEU A 120 9.02 -0.85 8.96
CA LEU A 120 8.33 -2.01 8.40
C LEU A 120 8.96 -3.32 8.91
N PRO A 121 8.19 -4.22 9.55
CA PRO A 121 8.68 -5.52 9.94
C PRO A 121 8.83 -6.44 8.73
N THR A 122 9.46 -7.61 8.93
CA THR A 122 9.58 -8.65 7.89
C THR A 122 8.25 -9.32 7.52
N SER A 123 7.25 -9.21 8.40
CA SER A 123 5.93 -9.83 8.26
C SER A 123 4.92 -9.12 9.15
N GLY A 124 3.64 -9.11 8.78
CA GLY A 124 2.56 -8.52 9.56
C GLY A 124 1.57 -7.78 8.66
N THR A 125 0.72 -6.95 9.26
CA THR A 125 -0.21 -6.10 8.52
C THR A 125 0.07 -4.63 8.79
N VAL A 126 0.29 -3.85 7.74
CA VAL A 126 0.35 -2.39 7.80
C VAL A 126 -1.05 -1.84 7.56
N VAL A 127 -1.55 -1.03 8.48
CA VAL A 127 -2.80 -0.29 8.30
C VAL A 127 -2.46 1.17 8.02
N THR A 128 -2.87 1.66 6.86
CA THR A 128 -2.83 3.08 6.52
C THR A 128 -4.22 3.68 6.61
N SER A 129 -4.30 4.92 7.08
CA SER A 129 -5.59 5.60 7.23
C SER A 129 -5.49 7.05 6.80
N PHE A 130 -6.52 7.56 6.14
CA PHE A 130 -6.66 8.97 5.81
C PHE A 130 -8.02 9.52 6.27
N GLY A 131 -8.02 10.66 6.94
CA GLY A 131 -9.22 11.36 7.42
C GLY A 131 -8.89 12.80 7.79
N GLU A 132 -9.72 13.45 8.62
CA GLU A 132 -9.49 14.85 9.06
C GLU A 132 -8.11 15.04 9.73
N GLY A 133 -7.65 14.03 10.46
CA GLY A 133 -6.33 14.00 11.10
C GLY A 133 -5.14 13.90 10.15
N GLY A 134 -5.37 13.69 8.85
CA GLY A 134 -4.36 13.42 7.84
C GLY A 134 -4.01 11.93 7.73
N PHE A 135 -2.98 11.64 6.94
CA PHE A 135 -2.47 10.29 6.72
C PHE A 135 -1.76 9.74 7.96
N ASN A 136 -1.98 8.47 8.26
CA ASN A 136 -1.28 7.74 9.30
C ASN A 136 -0.97 6.31 8.81
N ALA A 137 0.11 5.72 9.32
CA ALA A 137 0.47 4.33 9.08
C ALA A 137 0.86 3.67 10.41
N ARG A 138 0.44 2.43 10.62
CA ARG A 138 0.81 1.62 11.80
C ARG A 138 0.89 0.15 11.45
N VAL A 139 1.65 -0.61 12.23
CA VAL A 139 1.71 -2.07 12.15
C VAL A 139 0.68 -2.64 13.13
N GLU A 140 -0.05 -3.67 12.69
CA GLU A 140 -0.88 -4.54 13.54
C GLU A 140 -0.28 -5.95 13.57
N ASP A 141 -0.29 -6.56 14.76
CA ASP A 141 0.17 -7.94 15.04
C ASP A 141 -0.94 -8.98 14.81
#